data_AF-A0A432ZQM9-F1
#
_entry.id   AF-A0A432ZQM9-F1
#
_cell.length_a   1.000
_cell.length_b   1.000
_cell.length_c   1.000
_cell.angle_alpha   90.00
_cell.angle_beta   90.00
_cell.angle_gamma   90.00
#
_symmetry.space_group_name_H-M   'P 1'
#
loop_
_entity.id
_entity.type
_entity.pdbx_description
1 polymer ?
#
loop_
_entity_poly.entity_id
_entity_poly.type
_entity_poly.pdbx_seq_one_letter_code
_entity_poly.pdbx_strand_id
1 'polypeptide(L)'
;MDNNLLGELNKVNTKGDLSKFIMSLVHDLKKNKAQWENDDLSSFLEAMSAWVDDMDGLYGERKNLTVDGEYWKLFAEMLFAAKYYE
;
A
#
# COMPACT_ATOMS: atom_id res chain seq x y z
N MET A 1 8.53 -10.26 -10.53
CA MET A 1 7.29 -9.64 -10.03
C MET A 1 6.13 -10.42 -10.62
N ASP A 2 5.40 -11.16 -9.79
CA ASP A 2 4.27 -11.95 -10.23
C ASP A 2 3.20 -11.03 -10.87
N ASN A 3 2.84 -11.31 -12.13
CA ASN A 3 1.83 -10.57 -12.91
C ASN A 3 0.45 -10.47 -12.23
N ASN A 4 0.22 -11.23 -11.16
CA ASN A 4 -1.04 -11.26 -10.43
C ASN A 4 -1.25 -10.03 -9.52
N LEU A 5 -0.24 -9.59 -8.76
CA LEU A 5 -0.40 -8.47 -7.83
C LEU A 5 -0.70 -7.14 -8.55
N LEU A 6 -0.06 -6.89 -9.68
CA LEU A 6 -0.36 -5.71 -10.51
C LEU A 6 -1.80 -5.74 -11.05
N GLY A 7 -2.30 -6.93 -11.39
CA GLY A 7 -3.69 -7.11 -11.82
C GLY A 7 -4.69 -6.85 -10.70
N GLU A 8 -4.37 -7.25 -9.46
CA GLU A 8 -5.20 -7.00 -8.28
C GLU A 8 -5.15 -5.53 -7.85
N LEU A 9 -3.98 -4.88 -7.87
CA LEU A 9 -3.80 -3.46 -7.58
C LEU A 9 -4.74 -2.59 -8.43
N ASN A 10 -4.80 -2.86 -9.74
CA ASN A 10 -5.66 -2.10 -10.67
C ASN A 10 -7.17 -2.33 -10.47
N LYS A 11 -7.57 -3.30 -9.64
CA LYS A 11 -8.98 -3.63 -9.38
C LYS A 11 -9.48 -3.12 -8.03
N VAL A 12 -8.64 -2.47 -7.23
CA VAL A 12 -9.03 -1.93 -5.92
C VAL A 12 -9.97 -0.74 -6.13
N ASN A 13 -11.26 -0.95 -5.87
CA ASN A 13 -12.30 0.10 -6.00
C ASN A 13 -13.17 0.24 -4.75
N THR A 14 -13.10 -0.73 -3.83
CA THR A 14 -13.89 -0.75 -2.59
C THR A 14 -13.02 -1.05 -1.38
N LYS A 15 -13.53 -0.79 -0.17
CA LYS A 15 -12.89 -1.22 1.09
C LYS A 15 -12.59 -2.72 1.11
N GLY A 16 -13.51 -3.53 0.57
CA GLY A 16 -13.33 -4.98 0.48
C GLY A 16 -12.19 -5.37 -0.44
N ASP A 17 -12.03 -4.66 -1.56
CA ASP A 17 -10.91 -4.91 -2.49
C ASP A 17 -9.57 -4.52 -1.87
N LEU A 18 -9.52 -3.39 -1.16
CA LEU A 18 -8.32 -2.97 -0.44
C LEU A 18 -7.91 -4.01 0.62
N SER A 19 -8.86 -4.48 1.43
CA SER A 19 -8.59 -5.52 2.43
C SER A 19 -8.08 -6.82 1.80
N LYS A 20 -8.67 -7.25 0.68
CA LYS A 20 -8.19 -8.41 -0.08
C LYS A 20 -6.79 -8.19 -0.61
N PHE A 21 -6.51 -7.05 -1.21
CA PHE A 21 -5.19 -6.72 -1.76
C PHE A 21 -4.10 -6.72 -0.68
N ILE A 22 -4.39 -6.16 0.50
CA ILE A 22 -3.46 -6.22 1.66
C ILE A 22 -3.17 -7.68 2.04
N MET A 23 -4.19 -8.54 2.07
CA MET A 23 -3.98 -9.97 2.35
C MET A 23 -3.19 -10.68 1.24
N SER A 24 -3.38 -10.29 -0.03
CA SER A 24 -2.55 -10.78 -1.13
C SER A 24 -1.08 -10.39 -0.98
N LEU A 25 -0.78 -9.16 -0.53
CA LEU A 25 0.59 -8.75 -0.21
C LEU A 25 1.19 -9.61 0.91
N VAL A 26 0.44 -9.89 1.98
CA VAL A 26 0.89 -10.77 3.08
C VAL A 26 1.17 -12.19 2.56
N HIS A 27 0.29 -12.74 1.72
CA HIS A 27 0.49 -14.07 1.12
C HIS A 27 1.69 -14.11 0.18
N ASP A 28 1.86 -13.07 -0.64
CA ASP A 28 2.99 -12.96 -1.55
C ASP A 28 4.31 -12.86 -0.79
N LEU A 29 4.39 -11.99 0.23
CA LEU A 29 5.57 -11.89 1.09
C LEU A 29 5.93 -13.23 1.73
N LYS A 30 4.93 -13.99 2.23
CA LYS A 30 5.18 -15.32 2.84
C LYS A 30 5.72 -16.34 1.84
N LYS A 31 5.25 -16.31 0.59
CA LYS A 31 5.60 -17.29 -0.45
C LYS A 31 6.87 -16.92 -1.21
N ASN A 32 7.04 -15.64 -1.47
CA ASN A 32 8.01 -15.06 -2.38
C ASN A 32 8.96 -14.10 -1.65
N LYS A 33 9.20 -14.29 -0.34
CA LYS A 33 9.99 -13.39 0.52
C LYS A 33 11.32 -12.93 -0.12
N ALA A 34 12.07 -13.85 -0.73
CA ALA A 34 13.35 -13.55 -1.37
C ALA A 34 13.27 -12.60 -2.59
N GLN A 35 12.06 -12.31 -3.09
CA GLN A 35 11.82 -11.35 -4.18
C GLN A 35 11.47 -9.95 -3.65
N TRP A 36 11.25 -9.81 -2.35
CA TRP A 36 10.93 -8.53 -1.71
C TRP A 36 12.22 -7.85 -1.26
N GLU A 37 12.37 -6.58 -1.63
CA GLU A 37 13.47 -5.74 -1.12
C GLU A 37 13.21 -5.32 0.33
N ASN A 38 11.95 -5.03 0.66
CA ASN A 38 11.49 -4.64 1.99
C ASN A 38 10.67 -5.77 2.60
N ASP A 39 11.36 -6.80 3.10
CA ASP A 39 10.78 -8.10 3.46
C ASP A 39 10.41 -8.25 4.95
N ASP A 40 10.55 -7.17 5.72
CA ASP A 40 10.12 -7.04 7.10
C ASP A 40 9.26 -5.78 7.30
N LEU A 41 8.58 -5.70 8.46
CA LEU A 41 7.65 -4.60 8.72
C LEU A 41 8.34 -3.23 8.82
N SER A 42 9.58 -3.16 9.33
CA SER A 42 10.29 -1.88 9.50
C SER A 42 10.66 -1.32 8.14
N SER A 43 11.38 -2.11 7.33
CA SER A 43 11.78 -1.74 5.98
C SER A 43 10.58 -1.42 5.09
N PHE A 44 9.47 -2.15 5.22
CA PHE A 44 8.25 -1.88 4.46
C PHE A 44 7.62 -0.53 4.82
N LEU A 45 7.55 -0.19 6.11
CA LEU A 45 7.02 1.10 6.56
C LEU A 45 7.95 2.27 6.20
N GLU A 46 9.28 2.07 6.27
CA GLU A 46 10.27 3.05 5.83
C GLU A 46 10.15 3.34 4.33
N ALA A 47 10.05 2.29 3.50
CA ALA A 47 9.84 2.43 2.07
C ALA A 47 8.49 3.07 1.72
N MET A 48 7.43 2.76 2.48
CA MET A 48 6.13 3.42 2.34
C MET A 48 6.22 4.92 2.64
N SER A 49 6.93 5.31 3.71
CA SER A 49 7.13 6.73 4.04
C SER A 49 7.87 7.47 2.92
N ALA A 50 8.98 6.90 2.44
CA ALA A 50 9.74 7.49 1.34
C ALA A 50 8.89 7.64 0.07
N TRP A 51 8.06 6.65 -0.25
CA TRP A 51 7.15 6.73 -1.39
C TRP A 51 6.08 7.81 -1.23
N VAL A 52 5.50 7.98 -0.03
CA VAL A 52 4.50 9.04 0.24
C VAL A 52 5.13 10.43 0.10
N ASP A 53 6.39 10.61 0.49
CA ASP A 53 7.09 11.89 0.31
C ASP A 53 7.39 12.18 -1.17
N ASP A 54 7.65 11.14 -1.97
CA ASP A 54 8.04 11.27 -3.38
C ASP A 54 6.85 11.21 -4.38
N MET A 55 5.66 10.78 -3.95
CA MET A 55 4.54 10.51 -4.87
C MET A 55 4.00 11.75 -5.59
N ASP A 56 4.21 12.95 -5.06
CA ASP A 56 3.80 14.20 -5.72
C ASP A 56 4.43 14.34 -7.12
N GLY A 57 5.65 13.83 -7.31
CA GLY A 57 6.32 13.78 -8.63
C GLY A 57 5.67 12.81 -9.63
N LEU A 58 4.87 11.85 -9.18
CA LEU A 58 4.19 10.85 -10.00
C LEU A 58 2.75 11.25 -10.37
N TYR A 59 2.09 12.05 -9.52
CA TYR A 59 0.68 12.40 -9.66
C TYR A 59 0.40 13.88 -9.94
N GLY A 60 1.37 14.79 -9.73
CA GLY A 60 1.18 16.25 -9.77
C GLY A 60 0.70 16.85 -11.11
N GLU A 61 1.10 16.30 -12.27
CA GLU A 61 0.70 16.85 -13.58
C GLU A 61 -0.28 15.96 -14.37
N ARG A 62 -0.45 14.68 -14.00
CA ARG A 62 -1.06 13.67 -14.90
C ARG A 62 -2.38 13.07 -14.45
N LYS A 63 -2.81 13.26 -13.20
CA LYS A 63 -4.08 12.69 -12.74
C LYS A 63 -4.79 13.73 -11.88
N ASN A 64 -6.05 13.99 -12.19
CA ASN A 64 -7.00 14.79 -11.40
C ASN A 64 -7.31 14.13 -10.04
N LEU A 65 -6.30 13.65 -9.33
CA LEU A 65 -6.37 13.11 -7.98
C LEU A 65 -6.29 14.30 -7.04
N THR A 66 -7.45 14.88 -6.72
CA THR A 66 -7.57 15.76 -5.57
C THR A 66 -7.52 14.87 -4.32
N VAL A 67 -6.31 14.66 -3.78
CA VAL A 67 -6.16 13.99 -2.49
C VAL A 67 -6.48 15.02 -1.41
N ASP A 68 -7.65 14.92 -0.81
CA ASP A 68 -8.03 15.75 0.34
C ASP A 68 -7.29 15.33 1.62
N GLY A 69 -7.37 16.20 2.64
CA GLY A 69 -6.76 15.94 3.96
C GLY A 69 -7.40 14.77 4.74
N GLU A 70 -8.63 14.38 4.42
CA GLU A 70 -9.34 13.31 5.11
C GLU A 70 -8.81 11.94 4.68
N TYR A 71 -8.38 11.77 3.43
CA TYR A 71 -7.72 10.54 2.97
C TYR A 71 -6.42 10.27 3.73
N TRP A 72 -5.58 11.29 3.92
CA TRP A 72 -4.32 11.15 4.68
C TRP A 72 -4.56 10.71 6.12
N LYS A 73 -5.55 11.32 6.77
CA LYS A 73 -5.94 10.95 8.13
C LYS A 73 -6.46 9.52 8.19
N LEU A 74 -7.31 9.11 7.25
CA LEU A 74 -7.83 7.74 7.18
C LEU A 74 -6.71 6.72 7.00
N PHE A 75 -5.73 6.97 6.13
CA PHE A 75 -4.56 6.10 5.97
C PHE A 75 -3.75 5.99 7.27
N ALA A 76 -3.50 7.11 7.94
CA ALA A 76 -2.80 7.12 9.22
C ALA A 76 -3.58 6.35 10.31
N GLU A 77 -4.90 6.49 10.37
CA GLU A 77 -5.76 5.75 11.30
C GLU A 77 -5.73 4.24 11.03
N MET A 78 -5.71 3.81 9.76
CA MET A 78 -5.57 2.40 9.40
C MET A 78 -4.24 1.81 9.88
N LEU A 79 -3.13 2.51 9.64
CA LEU A 79 -1.80 2.08 10.10
C LEU A 79 -1.72 2.03 11.63
N PHE A 80 -2.28 3.06 12.29
CA PHE A 80 -2.31 3.13 13.74
C PHE A 80 -3.15 2.01 14.35
N ALA A 81 -4.33 1.73 13.78
CA ALA A 81 -5.19 0.64 14.24
C ALA A 81 -4.52 -0.73 14.05
N ALA A 82 -3.83 -0.95 12.92
CA ALA A 82 -3.15 -2.22 12.62
C ALA A 82 -2.06 -2.60 13.66
N LYS A 83 -1.54 -1.64 14.42
CA LYS A 83 -0.65 -1.92 15.56
C LYS A 83 -1.34 -2.67 16.71
N TYR A 84 -2.64 -2.49 16.88
CA TYR A 84 -3.40 -3.00 18.03
C TYR A 84 -4.47 -4.04 17.64
N TYR A 85 -4.91 -4.06 16.38
CA TYR A 85 -5.98 -4.91 15.90
C TYR A 85 -5.48 -6.35 15.67
N GLU A 86 -6.12 -7.34 16.30
CA GLU A 86 -5.86 -8.80 16.12
C GLU A 86 -6.64 -9.40 14.94
#